data_AF-A0A3B6UAJ0-F1
#
_entry.id   AF-A0A3B6UAJ0-F1
#
_cell.length_a   1.000
_cell.length_b   1.000
_cell.length_c   1.000
_cell.angle_alpha   90.00
_cell.angle_beta   90.00
_cell.angle_gamma   90.00
#
_symmetry.space_group_name_H-M   'P 1'
#
loop_
_entity.id
_entity.type
_entity.pdbx_description
1 polymer ?
#
loop_
_entity_poly.entity_id
_entity_poly.type
_entity_poly.pdbx_seq_one_letter_code
_entity_poly.pdbx_strand_id
1 'polypeptide(L)'
;MTDTIDFSVCNLATRQFAPLQQLHELGLRLLGMYSHQPTGEYRLLLERDSYNETPEDQLGYYVFALGSHQSPRYIGWQESTSQCFSLPVLVCDSLHWYPVYYVSESSYVRLQSESKAIIVFDTIAESFRPMRAPIVSTNSYAFEMDGTLGIYSRNYAKTTIDIWVLQNYKSEVWNFKYRIKLPVAEIWGKFETFDDLWNVEVVSVDGDVLLLVSSGRCLSYVDNDGKLIDSFDHGRKYFFLSKYRLKQSLVQHTFFQALESSVVNTSPFI
;
A
#
# COMPACT_ATOMS: atom_id res chain seq x y z
N MET A 1 -14.75 14.46 -18.84
CA MET A 1 -13.38 13.97 -19.10
C MET A 1 -13.16 12.84 -18.13
N THR A 2 -13.21 11.61 -18.61
CA THR A 2 -12.76 10.45 -17.85
C THR A 2 -11.25 10.57 -17.75
N ASP A 3 -10.72 10.81 -16.56
CA ASP A 3 -9.27 10.73 -16.33
C ASP A 3 -8.83 9.31 -16.67
N THR A 4 -8.16 9.15 -17.81
CA THR A 4 -7.57 7.88 -18.23
C THR A 4 -6.41 7.56 -17.29
N ILE A 5 -6.49 6.41 -16.62
CA ILE A 5 -5.41 5.95 -15.73
C ILE A 5 -4.36 5.26 -16.60
N ASP A 6 -3.25 5.97 -16.83
CA ASP A 6 -2.09 5.42 -17.53
C ASP A 6 -1.21 4.62 -16.55
N PHE A 7 -1.00 3.35 -16.87
CA PHE A 7 -0.06 2.51 -16.13
C PHE A 7 1.35 2.62 -16.71
N SER A 8 2.32 2.73 -15.82
CA SER A 8 3.74 2.65 -16.19
C SER A 8 4.51 1.90 -15.11
N VAL A 9 5.59 1.24 -15.54
CA VAL A 9 6.57 0.62 -14.65
C VAL A 9 7.87 1.40 -14.75
N CYS A 10 8.49 1.66 -13.61
CA CYS A 10 9.76 2.37 -13.53
C CYS A 10 10.74 1.65 -12.61
N ASN A 11 12.00 1.62 -13.01
CA ASN A 11 13.12 1.27 -12.16
C ASN A 11 13.96 2.53 -11.95
N LEU A 12 13.85 3.11 -10.76
CA LEU A 12 14.55 4.35 -10.41
C LEU A 12 16.07 4.16 -10.32
N ALA A 13 16.53 2.97 -9.96
CA ALA A 13 17.95 2.68 -9.83
C ALA A 13 18.66 2.58 -11.19
N THR A 14 18.02 1.91 -12.15
CA THR A 14 18.55 1.76 -13.52
C THR A 14 18.05 2.85 -14.47
N ARG A 15 17.21 3.78 -13.99
CA ARG A 15 16.55 4.83 -14.78
C ARG A 15 15.79 4.27 -15.99
N GLN A 16 15.11 3.15 -15.81
CA GLN A 16 14.28 2.54 -16.85
C GLN A 16 12.81 2.85 -16.64
N PHE A 17 12.11 3.13 -17.73
CA PHE A 17 10.69 3.44 -17.73
C PHE A 17 10.03 2.74 -18.92
N ALA A 18 8.85 2.17 -18.69
CA ALA A 18 8.04 1.58 -19.75
C ALA A 18 6.54 1.82 -19.49
N PRO A 19 5.79 2.36 -20.47
CA PRO A 19 4.34 2.43 -20.39
C PRO A 19 3.72 1.04 -20.59
N LEU A 20 2.69 0.74 -19.81
CA LEU A 20 1.92 -0.51 -19.89
C LEU A 20 0.66 -0.28 -20.72
N GLN A 21 0.84 -0.07 -22.03
CA GLN A 21 -0.25 0.23 -22.96
C GLN A 21 -1.35 -0.83 -22.98
N GLN A 22 -1.02 -2.09 -22.66
CA GLN A 22 -2.00 -3.19 -22.59
C GLN A 22 -3.03 -3.00 -21.47
N LEU A 23 -2.75 -2.14 -20.49
CA LEU A 23 -3.66 -1.84 -19.38
C LEU A 23 -4.43 -0.53 -19.58
N HIS A 24 -4.11 0.21 -20.65
CA HIS A 24 -4.78 1.46 -20.98
C HIS A 24 -6.28 1.23 -21.20
N GLU A 25 -7.12 2.12 -20.68
CA GLU A 25 -8.59 2.09 -20.82
C GLU A 25 -9.32 0.84 -20.29
N LEU A 26 -8.63 -0.12 -19.65
CA LEU A 26 -9.28 -1.32 -19.11
C LEU A 26 -10.09 -1.08 -17.84
N GLY A 27 -10.10 0.14 -17.28
CA GLY A 27 -10.79 0.43 -16.03
C GLY A 27 -10.30 -0.44 -14.86
N LEU A 28 -9.02 -0.81 -14.87
CA LEU A 28 -8.41 -1.64 -13.83
C LEU A 28 -7.73 -0.76 -12.77
N ARG A 29 -7.78 -1.19 -11.52
CA ARG A 29 -7.05 -0.61 -10.40
C ARG A 29 -5.88 -1.53 -10.02
N LEU A 30 -4.70 -0.98 -9.80
CA LEU A 30 -3.57 -1.73 -9.28
C LEU A 30 -3.74 -2.03 -7.79
N LEU A 31 -3.61 -3.30 -7.41
CA LEU A 31 -3.58 -3.75 -6.01
C LEU A 31 -2.16 -4.05 -5.53
N GLY A 32 -1.29 -4.54 -6.41
CA GLY A 32 0.09 -4.86 -6.06
C GLY A 32 0.92 -5.39 -7.22
N MET A 33 2.23 -5.46 -7.01
CA MET A 33 3.20 -6.03 -7.94
C MET A 33 4.06 -7.04 -7.18
N TYR A 34 4.33 -8.19 -7.79
CA TYR A 34 5.07 -9.28 -7.15
C TYR A 34 5.90 -10.07 -8.17
N SER A 35 6.91 -10.79 -7.67
CA SER A 35 7.65 -11.78 -8.45
C SER A 35 6.98 -13.15 -8.26
N HIS A 36 6.60 -13.78 -9.37
CA HIS A 36 6.01 -15.11 -9.37
C HIS A 36 7.11 -16.16 -9.48
N GLN A 37 7.59 -16.64 -8.32
CA GLN A 37 8.75 -17.55 -8.21
C GLN A 37 8.73 -18.74 -9.17
N PRO A 38 7.61 -19.47 -9.39
CA PRO A 38 7.61 -20.62 -10.28
C PRO A 38 7.93 -20.31 -11.74
N THR A 39 7.62 -19.10 -12.23
CA THR A 39 7.88 -18.70 -13.63
C THR A 39 9.02 -17.70 -13.77
N GLY A 40 9.44 -17.06 -12.68
CA GLY A 40 10.43 -15.97 -12.69
C GLY A 40 9.89 -14.66 -13.26
N GLU A 41 8.60 -14.58 -13.57
CA GLU A 41 7.96 -13.39 -14.13
C GLU A 41 7.61 -12.39 -13.03
N TYR A 42 7.59 -11.11 -13.38
CA TYR A 42 6.95 -10.10 -12.55
C TYR A 42 5.50 -9.94 -12.98
N ARG A 43 4.59 -9.93 -12.02
CA ARG A 43 3.15 -9.86 -12.27
C ARG A 43 2.50 -8.75 -11.46
N LEU A 44 1.42 -8.21 -12.00
CA LEU A 44 0.54 -7.24 -11.36
C LEU A 44 -0.73 -7.95 -10.91
N LEU A 45 -1.17 -7.65 -9.69
CA LEU A 45 -2.51 -7.94 -9.22
C LEU A 45 -3.38 -6.70 -9.45
N LEU A 46 -4.47 -6.88 -10.18
CA LEU A 46 -5.37 -5.83 -10.62
C LEU A 46 -6.80 -6.13 -10.17
N GLU A 47 -7.61 -5.09 -10.00
CA GLU A 47 -9.01 -5.17 -9.60
C GLU A 47 -9.89 -4.41 -10.59
N ARG A 48 -11.05 -5.00 -10.91
CA ARG A 48 -12.15 -4.33 -11.57
C ARG A 48 -13.35 -4.33 -10.62
N ASP A 49 -13.77 -3.15 -10.20
CA ASP A 49 -14.93 -2.94 -9.32
C ASP A 49 -16.04 -2.17 -10.08
N SER A 50 -17.26 -2.26 -9.56
CA SER A 50 -18.51 -1.72 -10.08
C SER A 50 -18.54 -0.20 -10.32
N TYR A 51 -17.59 0.55 -9.75
CA TYR A 51 -17.43 1.98 -9.99
C TYR A 51 -16.86 2.30 -11.39
N ASN A 52 -16.26 1.31 -12.06
CA ASN A 52 -15.72 1.47 -13.40
C ASN A 52 -16.78 0.99 -14.41
N GLU A 53 -17.56 1.95 -14.92
CA GLU A 53 -18.83 1.81 -15.65
C GLU A 53 -18.74 1.15 -17.05
N THR A 54 -18.15 -0.05 -17.17
CA THR A 54 -18.22 -0.84 -18.42
C THR A 54 -19.08 -2.09 -18.22
N PRO A 55 -20.31 -2.15 -18.77
CA PRO A 55 -21.29 -3.21 -18.51
C PRO A 55 -20.93 -4.62 -19.03
N GLU A 56 -19.90 -4.75 -19.87
CA GLU A 56 -19.60 -5.99 -20.58
C GLU A 56 -18.51 -6.84 -19.92
N ASP A 57 -17.77 -6.28 -18.95
CA ASP A 57 -16.58 -6.91 -18.38
C ASP A 57 -16.82 -7.48 -16.96
N GLN A 58 -16.24 -8.64 -16.70
CA GLN A 58 -16.42 -9.39 -15.46
C GLN A 58 -15.79 -8.67 -14.25
N LEU A 59 -16.59 -8.31 -13.24
CA LEU A 59 -16.06 -7.81 -11.95
C LEU A 59 -15.14 -8.87 -11.33
N GLY A 60 -13.97 -8.45 -10.85
CA GLY A 60 -12.91 -9.42 -10.68
C GLY A 60 -11.57 -8.93 -10.19
N TYR A 61 -10.79 -9.90 -9.74
CA TYR A 61 -9.35 -9.79 -9.69
C TYR A 61 -8.73 -10.37 -10.96
N TYR A 62 -7.64 -9.73 -11.38
CA TYR A 62 -6.89 -10.08 -12.58
C TYR A 62 -5.40 -10.13 -12.29
N VAL A 63 -4.71 -10.99 -13.02
CA VAL A 63 -3.24 -11.09 -13.00
C VAL A 63 -2.69 -10.74 -14.37
N PHE A 64 -1.70 -9.86 -14.40
CA PHE A 64 -1.02 -9.46 -15.63
C PHE A 64 0.48 -9.67 -15.50
N ALA A 65 1.09 -10.45 -16.39
CA ALA A 65 2.54 -10.62 -16.45
C ALA A 65 3.20 -9.46 -17.20
N LEU A 66 4.15 -8.78 -16.57
CA LEU A 66 4.88 -7.67 -17.16
C LEU A 66 5.70 -8.14 -18.37
N GLY A 67 5.58 -7.39 -19.48
CA GLY A 67 6.21 -7.76 -20.76
C GLY A 67 5.41 -8.77 -21.58
N SER A 68 4.24 -9.22 -21.10
CA SER A 68 3.34 -10.06 -21.89
C SER A 68 2.57 -9.25 -22.93
N HIS A 69 2.33 -9.85 -24.10
CA HIS A 69 1.40 -9.34 -25.11
C HIS A 69 -0.05 -9.81 -24.88
N GLN A 70 -0.29 -10.66 -23.88
CA GLN A 70 -1.61 -11.17 -23.55
C GLN A 70 -2.36 -10.21 -22.62
N SER A 71 -3.69 -10.21 -22.71
CA SER A 71 -4.55 -9.47 -21.78
C SER A 71 -4.45 -10.02 -20.36
N PRO A 72 -4.76 -9.21 -19.32
CA PRO A 72 -4.83 -9.67 -17.94
C PRO A 72 -5.75 -10.89 -17.79
N ARG A 73 -5.27 -11.92 -17.09
CA ARG A 73 -6.03 -13.14 -16.83
C ARG A 73 -6.92 -12.97 -15.61
N TYR A 74 -8.21 -13.28 -15.76
CA TYR A 74 -9.17 -13.31 -14.65
C TYR A 74 -8.84 -14.45 -13.68
N ILE A 75 -8.90 -14.18 -12.37
CA ILE A 75 -8.61 -15.17 -11.31
C ILE A 75 -9.77 -15.38 -10.33
N GLY A 76 -10.93 -14.78 -10.60
CA GLY A 76 -12.10 -14.88 -9.74
C GLY A 76 -12.50 -13.55 -9.11
N TRP A 77 -13.70 -13.55 -8.55
CA TRP A 77 -14.23 -12.48 -7.72
C TRP A 77 -14.43 -13.01 -6.31
N GLN A 78 -13.89 -12.30 -5.32
CA GLN A 78 -14.20 -12.59 -3.92
C GLN A 78 -15.28 -11.59 -3.49
N GLU A 79 -16.51 -12.05 -3.28
CA GLU A 79 -17.60 -11.24 -2.72
C GLU A 79 -17.28 -10.90 -1.26
N SER A 80 -16.39 -9.94 -1.04
CA SER A 80 -16.19 -9.32 0.25
C SER A 80 -16.15 -7.82 0.07
N THR A 81 -17.36 -7.25 0.03
CA THR A 81 -17.75 -5.91 0.49
C THR A 81 -16.73 -4.80 0.31
N SER A 82 -16.90 -3.92 -0.70
CA SER A 82 -16.45 -2.50 -0.72
C SER A 82 -15.18 -2.17 0.08
N GLN A 83 -14.16 -3.01 -0.03
CA GLN A 83 -12.96 -2.97 0.79
C GLN A 83 -11.94 -2.14 0.04
N CYS A 84 -11.47 -1.07 0.67
CA CYS A 84 -10.38 -0.32 0.08
C CYS A 84 -9.06 -1.00 0.42
N PHE A 85 -8.42 -1.55 -0.60
CA PHE A 85 -7.04 -1.98 -0.51
C PHE A 85 -6.15 -0.76 -0.26
N SER A 86 -5.51 -0.76 0.90
CA SER A 86 -4.32 0.05 1.14
C SER A 86 -3.13 -0.56 0.37
N LEU A 87 -1.91 -0.13 0.67
CA LEU A 87 -0.75 -0.73 0.04
C LEU A 87 -0.47 -2.12 0.56
N PRO A 88 -0.15 -3.08 -0.34
CA PRO A 88 0.23 -4.40 0.10
C PRO A 88 1.57 -4.36 0.82
N VAL A 89 1.69 -5.24 1.79
CA VAL A 89 2.98 -5.63 2.37
C VAL A 89 3.36 -7.00 1.82
N LEU A 90 4.52 -7.07 1.15
CA LEU A 90 5.08 -8.34 0.67
C LEU A 90 5.93 -8.97 1.77
N VAL A 91 5.45 -10.07 2.35
CA VAL A 91 6.13 -10.87 3.38
C VAL A 91 5.89 -12.34 3.06
N CYS A 92 6.89 -13.20 3.25
CA CYS A 92 6.76 -14.65 2.99
C CYS A 92 6.12 -14.98 1.62
N ASP A 93 6.59 -14.32 0.55
CA ASP A 93 6.11 -14.51 -0.83
C ASP A 93 4.59 -14.32 -0.98
N SER A 94 3.99 -13.49 -0.13
CA SER A 94 2.56 -13.19 -0.16
C SER A 94 2.32 -11.70 0.06
N LEU A 95 1.32 -11.15 -0.65
CA LEU A 95 0.88 -9.77 -0.46
C LEU A 95 -0.17 -9.74 0.65
N HIS A 96 -0.05 -8.78 1.56
CA HIS A 96 -0.92 -8.65 2.73
C HIS A 96 -1.57 -7.28 2.78
N TRP A 97 -2.86 -7.24 3.09
CA TRP A 97 -3.60 -6.02 3.35
C TRP A 97 -4.39 -6.14 4.63
N TYR A 98 -4.35 -5.08 5.45
CA TYR A 98 -5.39 -4.87 6.44
C TYR A 98 -6.54 -4.10 5.78
N PRO A 99 -7.79 -4.59 5.82
CA PRO A 99 -8.91 -3.98 5.11
C PRO A 99 -9.25 -2.61 5.71
N VAL A 100 -9.37 -1.60 4.84
CA VAL A 100 -9.79 -0.24 5.22
C VAL A 100 -11.23 -0.02 4.78
N TYR A 101 -12.08 0.42 5.70
CA TYR A 101 -13.48 0.75 5.44
C TYR A 101 -13.69 2.25 5.57
N TYR A 102 -14.24 2.89 4.53
CA TYR A 102 -14.74 4.26 4.64
C TYR A 102 -16.05 4.24 5.42
N VAL A 103 -16.00 4.75 6.65
CA VAL A 103 -17.16 4.87 7.53
C VAL A 103 -17.99 6.05 7.03
N SER A 104 -19.21 5.81 6.57
CA SER A 104 -20.19 6.89 6.41
C SER A 104 -20.59 7.41 7.79
N GLU A 105 -20.96 8.69 7.88
CA GLU A 105 -21.17 9.37 9.17
C GLU A 105 -22.20 8.70 10.10
N SER A 106 -23.03 7.79 9.59
CA SER A 106 -24.07 7.09 10.34
C SER A 106 -23.63 5.73 10.92
N SER A 107 -22.41 5.26 10.65
CA SER A 107 -21.94 3.90 11.03
C SER A 107 -20.91 3.86 12.16
N TYR A 108 -20.58 5.02 12.76
CA TYR A 108 -19.54 5.19 13.78
C TYR A 108 -19.69 4.33 15.05
N VAL A 109 -20.89 3.82 15.36
CA VAL A 109 -21.14 3.06 16.58
C VAL A 109 -20.84 1.55 16.42
N ARG A 110 -20.79 1.01 15.20
CA ARG A 110 -20.68 -0.45 14.98
C ARG A 110 -19.27 -1.00 14.77
N LEU A 111 -18.25 -0.15 14.62
CA LEU A 111 -16.92 -0.57 14.16
C LEU A 111 -15.85 -0.62 15.25
N GLN A 112 -16.21 -0.41 16.52
CA GLN A 112 -15.26 -0.43 17.63
C GLN A 112 -14.84 -1.84 18.07
N SER A 113 -15.48 -2.92 17.58
CA SER A 113 -15.40 -4.23 18.24
C SER A 113 -15.09 -5.44 17.36
N GLU A 114 -14.83 -5.29 16.06
CA GLU A 114 -14.55 -6.45 15.21
C GLU A 114 -13.28 -6.24 14.39
N SER A 115 -12.17 -6.74 14.91
CA SER A 115 -10.95 -6.89 14.13
C SER A 115 -11.22 -7.80 12.94
N LYS A 116 -10.79 -7.34 11.77
CA LYS A 116 -11.04 -8.03 10.52
C LYS A 116 -9.84 -8.90 10.16
N ALA A 117 -10.09 -9.96 9.41
CA ALA A 117 -9.01 -10.78 8.90
C ALA A 117 -8.13 -9.95 7.96
N ILE A 118 -6.83 -10.19 8.02
CA ILE A 118 -5.90 -9.72 7.01
C ILE A 118 -6.20 -10.48 5.73
N ILE A 119 -6.23 -9.76 4.61
CA ILE A 119 -6.35 -10.36 3.28
C ILE A 119 -4.95 -10.74 2.84
N VAL A 120 -4.76 -12.00 2.47
CA VAL A 120 -3.48 -12.51 1.96
C VAL A 120 -3.69 -13.00 0.55
N PHE A 121 -2.86 -12.52 -0.37
CA PHE A 121 -2.74 -13.08 -1.71
C PHE A 121 -1.45 -13.89 -1.78
N ASP A 122 -1.59 -15.21 -1.89
CA ASP A 122 -0.48 -16.13 -2.12
C ASP A 122 0.04 -15.91 -3.55
N THR A 123 1.28 -15.47 -3.69
CA THR A 123 1.82 -15.13 -5.02
C THR A 123 2.21 -16.34 -5.86
N ILE A 124 2.27 -17.53 -5.28
CA ILE A 124 2.60 -18.77 -5.97
C ILE A 124 1.32 -19.44 -6.48
N ALA A 125 0.33 -19.57 -5.60
CA ALA A 125 -0.97 -20.13 -5.94
C ALA A 125 -1.89 -19.12 -6.63
N GLU A 126 -1.55 -17.84 -6.57
CA GLU A 126 -2.33 -16.69 -7.06
C GLU A 126 -3.78 -16.73 -6.58
N SER A 127 -3.93 -16.96 -5.28
CA SER A 127 -5.23 -17.12 -4.62
C SER A 127 -5.28 -16.36 -3.31
N PHE A 128 -6.49 -15.97 -2.93
CA PHE A 128 -6.73 -15.24 -1.70
C PHE A 128 -7.04 -16.18 -0.55
N ARG A 129 -6.53 -15.83 0.63
CA ARG A 129 -6.88 -16.48 1.90
C ARG A 129 -6.92 -15.45 3.03
N PRO A 130 -7.75 -15.66 4.06
CA PRO A 130 -7.71 -14.85 5.26
C PRO A 130 -6.51 -15.24 6.14
N MET A 131 -6.04 -14.28 6.94
CA MET A 131 -5.10 -14.47 8.05
C MET A 131 -5.64 -13.78 9.31
N ARG A 132 -5.44 -14.37 10.48
CA ARG A 132 -5.85 -13.73 11.75
C ARG A 132 -5.03 -12.46 12.01
N ALA A 133 -5.75 -11.39 12.34
CA ALA A 133 -5.19 -10.11 12.75
C ALA A 133 -5.18 -9.99 14.30
N PRO A 134 -4.35 -9.11 14.88
CA PRO A 134 -4.49 -8.74 16.28
C PRO A 134 -5.80 -7.98 16.52
N ILE A 135 -6.21 -7.85 17.79
CA ILE A 135 -7.40 -7.08 18.12
C ILE A 135 -7.10 -5.59 17.97
N VAL A 136 -7.48 -5.02 16.82
CA VAL A 136 -7.22 -3.62 16.45
C VAL A 136 -8.46 -2.96 15.84
N SER A 137 -8.43 -1.62 15.78
CA SER A 137 -9.50 -0.83 15.17
C SER A 137 -9.56 -1.01 13.65
N THR A 138 -10.65 -0.56 13.03
CA THR A 138 -10.75 -0.50 11.56
C THR A 138 -9.90 0.61 10.93
N ASN A 139 -9.38 1.54 11.72
CA ASN A 139 -8.42 2.57 11.29
C ASN A 139 -6.97 2.08 11.50
N SER A 140 -6.67 0.91 10.94
CA SER A 140 -5.37 0.26 11.05
C SER A 140 -4.79 -0.06 9.67
N TYR A 141 -3.47 -0.21 9.62
CA TYR A 141 -2.74 -0.37 8.38
C TYR A 141 -1.63 -1.39 8.57
N ALA A 142 -1.41 -2.21 7.54
CA ALA A 142 -0.28 -3.12 7.49
C ALA A 142 0.99 -2.39 7.06
N PHE A 143 2.14 -2.80 7.59
CA PHE A 143 3.45 -2.35 7.16
C PHE A 143 4.49 -3.47 7.29
N GLU A 144 5.63 -3.33 6.63
CA GLU A 144 6.76 -4.27 6.79
C GLU A 144 7.59 -3.85 8.00
N MET A 145 7.89 -4.81 8.88
CA MET A 145 8.77 -4.61 10.03
C MET A 145 9.79 -5.74 10.13
N ASP A 146 11.07 -5.42 9.98
CA ASP A 146 12.20 -6.35 10.11
C ASP A 146 12.00 -7.71 9.40
N GLY A 147 11.48 -7.68 8.17
CA GLY A 147 11.20 -8.86 7.36
C GLY A 147 9.92 -9.63 7.73
N THR A 148 9.13 -9.13 8.68
CA THR A 148 7.82 -9.68 9.06
C THR A 148 6.71 -8.64 8.87
N LEU A 149 5.48 -9.04 9.15
CA LEU A 149 4.29 -8.21 9.04
C LEU A 149 4.04 -7.42 10.33
N GLY A 150 3.84 -6.12 10.21
CA GLY A 150 3.37 -5.26 11.29
C GLY A 150 1.98 -4.71 10.99
N ILE A 151 1.23 -4.38 12.04
CA ILE A 151 0.00 -3.59 11.94
C ILE A 151 0.12 -2.43 12.92
N TYR A 152 -0.20 -1.23 12.46
CA TYR A 152 -0.38 -0.08 13.34
C TYR A 152 -1.83 0.40 13.33
N SER A 153 -2.34 0.75 14.51
CA SER A 153 -3.69 1.29 14.70
C SER A 153 -3.57 2.73 15.20
N ARG A 154 -4.40 3.59 14.63
CA ARG A 154 -4.50 5.01 15.04
C ARG A 154 -5.71 5.19 15.94
N ASN A 155 -5.52 5.81 17.09
CA ASN A 155 -6.68 6.24 17.87
C ASN A 155 -7.46 7.33 17.11
N TYR A 156 -8.71 7.55 17.49
CA TYR A 156 -9.59 8.51 16.80
C TYR A 156 -9.01 9.93 16.77
N ALA A 157 -8.39 10.36 17.87
CA ALA A 157 -7.76 11.67 17.97
C ALA A 157 -6.43 11.79 17.21
N LYS A 158 -5.95 10.69 16.57
CA LYS A 158 -4.64 10.58 15.91
C LYS A 158 -3.47 11.00 16.81
N THR A 159 -3.59 10.87 18.12
CA THR A 159 -2.57 11.25 19.12
C THR A 159 -1.77 10.07 19.63
N THR A 160 -2.23 8.85 19.36
CA THR A 160 -1.57 7.62 19.81
C THR A 160 -1.59 6.58 18.70
N ILE A 161 -0.43 5.98 18.49
CA ILE A 161 -0.18 4.92 17.53
C ILE A 161 0.17 3.66 18.31
N ASP A 162 -0.66 2.64 18.19
CA ASP A 162 -0.40 1.32 18.76
C ASP A 162 0.14 0.42 17.65
N ILE A 163 1.18 -0.38 17.93
CA ILE A 163 1.88 -1.19 16.94
C ILE A 163 1.96 -2.64 17.41
N TRP A 164 1.55 -3.56 16.54
CA TRP A 164 1.67 -4.99 16.69
C TRP A 164 2.58 -5.56 15.61
N VAL A 165 3.34 -6.59 15.96
CA VAL A 165 4.26 -7.28 15.06
C VAL A 165 3.96 -8.77 15.08
N LEU A 166 3.93 -9.37 13.89
CA LEU A 166 3.71 -10.78 13.72
C LEU A 166 4.97 -11.56 14.14
N GLN A 167 4.87 -12.26 15.27
CA GLN A 167 5.96 -13.05 15.83
C GLN A 167 6.11 -14.40 15.13
N ASN A 168 5.00 -15.03 14.75
CA ASN A 168 4.99 -16.30 14.05
C ASN A 168 3.95 -16.30 12.94
N TYR A 169 4.43 -16.37 11.71
CA TYR A 169 3.60 -16.32 10.51
C TYR A 169 2.64 -17.51 10.39
N LYS A 170 3.09 -18.73 10.70
CA LYS A 170 2.30 -19.96 10.54
C LYS A 170 1.20 -20.08 11.58
N SER A 171 1.50 -19.75 12.84
CA SER A 171 0.52 -19.81 13.92
C SER A 171 -0.27 -18.52 14.08
N GLU A 172 0.07 -17.47 13.31
CA GLU A 172 -0.58 -16.15 13.30
C GLU A 172 -0.57 -15.49 14.68
N VAL A 173 0.58 -15.58 15.36
CA VAL A 173 0.76 -15.04 16.73
C VAL A 173 1.33 -13.62 16.64
N TRP A 174 0.58 -12.67 17.20
CA TRP A 174 0.92 -11.25 17.21
C TRP A 174 1.42 -10.83 18.59
N ASN A 175 2.42 -9.96 18.61
CA ASN A 175 2.91 -9.31 19.82
C ASN A 175 2.68 -7.80 19.76
N PHE A 176 2.24 -7.22 20.87
CA PHE A 176 2.18 -5.78 21.02
C PHE A 176 3.59 -5.23 21.26
N LYS A 177 4.06 -4.32 20.40
CA LYS A 177 5.45 -3.82 20.46
C LYS A 177 5.54 -2.40 21.02
N TYR A 178 4.71 -1.47 20.53
CA TYR A 178 4.77 -0.06 20.95
C TYR A 178 3.40 0.57 21.16
N ARG A 179 3.36 1.51 22.11
CA ARG A 179 2.35 2.57 22.22
C ARG A 179 3.06 3.91 22.13
N ILE A 180 2.97 4.57 20.98
CA ILE A 180 3.67 5.83 20.74
C ILE A 180 2.66 6.98 20.86
N LYS A 181 2.93 7.91 21.77
CA LYS A 181 2.16 9.15 21.89
C LYS A 181 2.80 10.21 21.00
N LEU A 182 2.05 10.76 20.06
CA LEU A 182 2.55 11.78 19.18
C LEU A 182 2.70 13.12 19.93
N PRO A 183 3.79 13.87 19.70
CA PRO A 183 4.03 15.18 20.31
C PRO A 183 3.25 16.25 19.54
N VAL A 184 1.92 16.14 19.57
CA VAL A 184 1.06 16.88 18.62
C VAL A 184 1.20 18.39 18.77
N ALA A 185 1.40 18.90 19.99
CA ALA A 185 1.67 20.32 20.25
C ALA A 185 2.95 20.84 19.57
N GLU A 186 4.02 20.05 19.61
CA GLU A 186 5.30 20.42 18.99
C GLU A 186 5.20 20.35 17.46
N ILE A 187 4.54 19.30 16.95
CA ILE A 187 4.25 19.12 15.53
C ILE A 187 3.39 20.28 15.01
N TRP A 188 2.33 20.66 15.73
CA TRP A 188 1.47 21.80 15.39
C TRP A 188 2.24 23.12 15.36
N GLY A 189 3.18 23.33 16.29
CA GLY A 189 4.03 24.51 16.29
C GLY A 189 4.91 24.68 15.05
N LYS A 190 5.04 23.63 14.21
CA LYS A 190 5.79 23.66 12.94
C LYS A 190 4.92 23.91 11.71
N PHE A 191 3.60 23.81 11.82
CA PHE A 191 2.68 23.96 10.69
C PHE A 191 2.13 25.40 10.64
N GLU A 192 2.35 26.12 9.53
CA GLU A 192 1.86 27.50 9.37
C GLU A 192 0.34 27.58 9.12
N THR A 193 -0.27 26.53 8.57
CA THR A 193 -1.69 26.49 8.20
C THR A 193 -2.31 25.15 8.56
N PHE A 194 -3.49 25.24 9.18
CA PHE A 194 -4.25 24.10 9.66
C PHE A 194 -4.93 23.40 8.49
N ASP A 195 -4.63 22.12 8.30
CA ASP A 195 -5.50 21.22 7.58
C ASP A 195 -5.78 20.03 8.52
N ASP A 196 -7.05 19.70 8.73
CA ASP A 196 -7.47 18.55 9.54
C ASP A 196 -7.00 17.21 8.92
N LEU A 197 -6.53 17.26 7.68
CA LEU A 197 -6.00 16.15 6.89
C LEU A 197 -4.50 15.92 7.11
N TRP A 198 -4.10 15.63 8.34
CA TRP A 198 -2.78 15.03 8.60
C TRP A 198 -2.84 13.49 8.59
N ASN A 199 -1.78 12.87 8.09
CA ASN A 199 -1.61 11.43 7.95
C ASN A 199 -0.36 10.95 8.70
N VAL A 200 -0.39 9.71 9.17
CA VAL A 200 0.73 9.06 9.87
C VAL A 200 1.01 7.73 9.19
N GLU A 201 2.27 7.54 8.81
CA GLU A 201 2.80 6.30 8.27
C GLU A 201 3.89 5.78 9.20
N VAL A 202 3.89 4.47 9.46
CA VAL A 202 4.89 3.80 10.29
C VAL A 202 5.87 3.10 9.37
N VAL A 203 7.15 3.37 9.57
CA VAL A 203 8.24 2.71 8.83
C VAL A 203 9.20 2.04 9.79
N SER A 204 9.71 0.87 9.40
CA SER A 204 10.74 0.13 10.14
C SER A 204 12.12 0.71 9.84
N VAL A 205 12.90 1.03 10.88
CA VAL A 205 14.26 1.54 10.78
C VAL A 205 15.12 0.83 11.82
N ASP A 206 16.12 0.06 11.37
CA ASP A 206 17.13 -0.61 12.21
C ASP A 206 16.58 -1.41 13.41
N GLY A 207 15.47 -2.14 13.25
CA GLY A 207 14.85 -2.92 14.33
C GLY A 207 13.77 -2.18 15.14
N ASP A 208 13.69 -0.86 14.95
CA ASP A 208 12.77 0.07 15.59
C ASP A 208 11.79 0.67 14.56
N VAL A 209 10.98 1.62 15.01
CA VAL A 209 10.00 2.33 14.18
C VAL A 209 10.25 3.82 14.17
N LEU A 210 9.96 4.42 13.02
CA LEU A 210 9.90 5.87 12.83
C LEU A 210 8.50 6.22 12.30
N LEU A 211 7.89 7.25 12.86
CA LEU A 211 6.61 7.75 12.41
C LEU A 211 6.82 8.93 11.47
N LEU A 212 6.28 8.81 10.26
CA LEU A 212 6.24 9.85 9.26
C LEU A 212 4.89 10.56 9.35
N VAL A 213 4.91 11.81 9.78
CA VAL A 213 3.72 12.62 10.01
C VAL A 213 3.64 13.69 8.94
N SER A 214 2.71 13.54 8.00
CA SER A 214 2.54 14.49 6.89
C SER A 214 1.27 15.33 7.07
N SER A 215 1.38 16.64 6.91
CA SER A 215 0.24 17.57 6.83
C SER A 215 0.53 18.65 5.79
N GLY A 216 -0.30 18.76 4.76
CA GLY A 216 -0.08 19.70 3.65
C GLY A 216 1.32 19.60 3.05
N ARG A 217 2.13 20.64 3.27
CA ARG A 217 3.50 20.80 2.77
C ARG A 217 4.59 20.36 3.74
N CYS A 218 4.21 19.82 4.90
CA CYS A 218 5.14 19.56 5.98
C CYS A 218 5.19 18.07 6.30
N LEU A 219 6.39 17.56 6.54
CA LEU A 219 6.67 16.19 6.95
C LEU A 219 7.50 16.23 8.23
N SER A 220 7.03 15.58 9.28
CA SER A 220 7.72 15.48 10.57
C SER A 220 8.07 14.04 10.89
N TYR A 221 9.20 13.84 11.54
CA TYR A 221 9.73 12.55 11.94
C TYR A 221 9.62 12.40 13.45
N VAL A 222 8.95 11.36 13.93
CA VAL A 222 8.83 11.07 15.36
C VAL A 222 9.42 9.70 15.63
N ASP A 223 10.31 9.60 16.62
CA ASP A 223 10.91 8.32 17.02
C ASP A 223 9.92 7.40 17.77
N ASN A 224 10.40 6.23 18.15
CA ASN A 224 9.62 5.23 18.88
C ASN A 224 9.23 5.67 20.31
N ASP A 225 9.94 6.66 20.88
CA ASP A 225 9.63 7.25 22.19
C ASP A 225 8.56 8.35 22.10
N GLY A 226 8.17 8.74 20.88
CA GLY A 226 7.21 9.81 20.67
C GLY A 226 7.84 11.20 20.68
N LYS A 227 9.16 11.30 20.48
CA LYS A 227 9.87 12.57 20.40
C LYS A 227 10.01 13.02 18.94
N LEU A 228 9.75 14.30 18.69
CA LEU A 228 9.97 14.93 17.40
C LEU A 228 11.47 15.01 17.13
N ILE A 229 11.94 14.33 16.09
CA ILE A 229 13.35 14.34 15.66
C ILE A 229 13.61 15.55 14.78
N ASP A 230 12.80 15.72 13.73
CA ASP A 230 12.96 16.78 12.74
C ASP A 230 11.65 17.06 11.99
N SER A 231 11.60 18.19 11.29
CA SER A 231 10.49 18.62 10.43
C SER A 231 11.00 19.29 9.17
N PHE A 232 10.43 18.90 8.03
CA PHE A 232 10.78 19.39 6.71
C PHE A 232 9.56 20.00 6.02
N ASP A 233 9.70 21.22 5.47
CA ASP A 233 8.73 21.86 4.58
C ASP A 233 9.26 21.84 3.14
N HIS A 234 8.51 21.21 2.22
CA HIS A 234 8.94 21.06 0.83
C HIS A 234 8.44 22.16 -0.12
N GLY A 235 7.69 23.15 0.38
CA GLY A 235 7.23 24.32 -0.37
C GLY A 235 6.22 24.04 -1.51
N ARG A 236 5.98 22.79 -1.92
CA ARG A 236 4.92 22.41 -2.88
C ARG A 236 3.65 21.97 -2.15
N LYS A 237 2.50 21.90 -2.83
CA LYS A 237 1.18 21.75 -2.20
C LYS A 237 1.00 20.49 -1.32
N TYR A 238 1.47 19.31 -1.76
CA TYR A 238 1.22 18.05 -1.04
C TYR A 238 2.38 17.05 -1.17
N PHE A 239 2.66 16.32 -0.10
CA PHE A 239 3.45 15.09 -0.16
C PHE A 239 2.60 13.92 -0.66
N PHE A 240 3.04 13.27 -1.74
CA PHE A 240 2.55 11.97 -2.15
C PHE A 240 3.68 10.96 -1.96
N LEU A 241 3.57 10.10 -0.96
CA LEU A 241 4.46 8.96 -0.87
C LEU A 241 4.12 8.02 -2.02
N SER A 242 5.11 7.72 -2.88
CA SER A 242 4.94 6.71 -3.93
C SER A 242 4.54 5.41 -3.26
N LYS A 243 3.35 4.94 -3.62
CA LYS A 243 2.63 3.93 -2.85
C LYS A 243 3.11 2.51 -3.20
N TYR A 244 3.38 2.20 -4.46
CA TYR A 244 3.77 0.84 -4.88
C TYR A 244 5.29 0.72 -5.04
N ARG A 245 5.97 0.17 -4.02
CA ARG A 245 7.42 -0.04 -4.04
C ARG A 245 7.74 -1.50 -3.79
N LEU A 246 8.59 -2.09 -4.63
CA LEU A 246 9.30 -3.31 -4.28
C LEU A 246 10.58 -2.90 -3.54
N LYS A 247 10.72 -3.33 -2.29
CA LYS A 247 11.98 -3.21 -1.56
C LYS A 247 12.96 -4.20 -2.20
N GLN A 248 14.00 -3.65 -2.85
CA GLN A 248 15.10 -4.33 -3.55
C GLN A 248 14.85 -4.75 -5.01
N SER A 249 15.53 -4.06 -5.91
CA SER A 249 16.55 -4.65 -6.80
C SER A 249 17.28 -3.52 -7.53
N LEU A 250 18.61 -3.40 -7.33
CA LEU A 250 19.50 -2.60 -8.20
C LEU A 250 19.71 -3.27 -9.57
N VAL A 251 19.01 -4.39 -9.82
CA VAL A 251 19.19 -5.22 -11.00
C VAL A 251 18.22 -4.79 -12.08
N GLN A 252 18.71 -4.80 -13.32
CA GLN A 252 17.90 -4.62 -14.50
C GLN A 252 16.97 -5.82 -14.68
N HIS A 253 15.67 -5.57 -14.87
CA HIS A 253 14.70 -6.63 -15.09
C HIS A 253 14.44 -6.84 -16.58
N THR A 254 14.36 -8.12 -16.99
CA THR A 254 14.17 -8.53 -18.40
C THR A 254 12.86 -8.03 -19.00
N PHE A 255 11.82 -7.82 -18.18
CA PHE A 255 10.55 -7.28 -18.67
C PHE A 255 10.68 -5.87 -19.26
N PHE A 256 11.70 -5.08 -18.89
CA PHE A 256 11.94 -3.79 -19.54
C PHE A 256 12.34 -3.97 -21.01
N GLN A 257 13.16 -4.96 -21.33
CA GLN A 257 13.53 -5.28 -22.73
C GLN A 257 12.31 -5.75 -23.52
N ALA A 258 11.44 -6.55 -22.90
CA ALA A 258 10.18 -6.98 -23.54
C ALA A 258 9.23 -5.81 -23.80
N LEU A 259 9.34 -4.72 -23.03
CA LEU A 259 8.55 -3.50 -23.18
C LEU A 259 9.24 -2.42 -24.05
N GLU A 260 10.46 -2.63 -24.54
CA GLU A 260 11.22 -1.62 -25.32
C GLU A 260 10.56 -1.26 -26.66
N SER A 261 9.64 -2.07 -27.18
CA SER A 261 8.86 -1.73 -28.38
C SER A 261 7.80 -0.64 -28.17
N SER A 262 7.55 -0.18 -26.93
CA SER A 262 6.52 0.83 -26.59
C SER A 262 7.07 2.16 -26.05
N VAL A 263 8.37 2.44 -26.23
CA VAL A 263 9.06 3.58 -25.60
C VAL A 263 8.64 4.94 -26.21
N VAL A 264 8.07 5.81 -25.37
CA VAL A 264 7.92 7.25 -25.63
C VAL A 264 9.10 7.99 -24.97
N ASN A 265 9.78 8.84 -25.74
CA ASN A 265 11.09 9.46 -25.44
C ASN A 265 11.07 10.60 -24.38
N THR A 266 10.18 10.58 -23.39
CA THR A 266 10.22 11.56 -22.29
C THR A 266 10.40 10.85 -20.97
N SER A 267 11.65 10.83 -20.50
CA SER A 267 12.04 10.30 -19.19
C SER A 267 11.25 11.00 -18.07
N PRO A 268 10.58 10.27 -17.16
CA PRO A 268 9.95 10.86 -15.97
C PRO A 268 10.96 11.14 -14.85
N PHE A 269 12.23 10.80 -15.02
CA PHE A 269 13.27 11.02 -14.03
C PHE A 269 13.70 12.49 -14.06
N ILE A 270 13.42 13.21 -12.96
CA ILE A 270 13.96 14.54 -12.64
C ILE A 270 15.19 14.35 -11.75
#